data_AF-G3AVH2-F1
#
_entry.id   AF-G3AVH2-F1
#
_cell.length_a   1.000
_cell.length_b   1.000
_cell.length_c   1.000
_cell.angle_alpha   90.00
_cell.angle_beta   90.00
_cell.angle_gamma   90.00
#
_symmetry.space_group_name_H-M   'P 1'
#
loop_
_entity.id
_entity.type
_entity.pdbx_description
1 polymer ?
#
loop_
_entity_poly.entity_id
_entity_poly.type
_entity_poly.pdbx_seq_one_letter_code
_entity_poly.pdbx_strand_id
1 'polypeptide(L)'
;TMDYDEDDLDYPSEEDYEFHEDNLSNEDYEKLHKYLPQLKDIMSEYDADEYDLKESLYFNYFDVSASVQELKSKFKKSMYNLFLLSRLE
;
A
#
# COMPACT_ATOMS: atom_id res chain seq x y z
N THR A 1 14.64 -45.05 11.98
CA THR A 1 14.37 -44.48 10.64
C THR A 1 13.02 -43.83 10.73
N MET A 2 12.99 -42.50 10.78
CA MET A 2 11.72 -41.76 10.67
C MET A 2 11.52 -41.50 9.19
N ASP A 3 10.55 -42.17 8.59
CA ASP A 3 9.97 -41.76 7.30
C ASP A 3 9.03 -40.61 7.61
N TYR A 4 9.52 -39.39 7.39
CA TYR A 4 8.63 -38.28 7.10
C TYR A 4 8.51 -38.27 5.59
N ASP A 5 7.41 -38.83 5.08
CA ASP A 5 6.90 -38.44 3.76
C ASP A 5 6.54 -36.96 3.88
N GLU A 6 7.51 -36.11 3.59
CA GLU A 6 7.33 -34.70 3.26
C GLU A 6 6.59 -34.65 1.92
N ASP A 7 5.31 -35.03 1.95
CA ASP A 7 4.35 -34.62 0.93
C ASP A 7 4.42 -33.10 0.88
N ASP A 8 4.97 -32.60 -0.23
CA ASP A 8 4.95 -31.24 -0.75
C ASP A 8 3.79 -30.41 -0.17
N LEU A 9 4.01 -29.85 1.02
CA LEU A 9 3.27 -28.68 1.44
C LEU A 9 3.87 -27.56 0.60
N ASP A 10 3.31 -27.35 -0.58
CA ASP A 10 3.38 -26.11 -1.34
C ASP A 10 2.89 -24.99 -0.41
N TYR A 11 3.76 -24.55 0.49
CA TYR A 11 3.61 -23.28 1.16
C TYR A 11 3.65 -22.26 0.02
N PRO A 12 2.58 -21.47 -0.20
CA PRO A 12 2.62 -20.38 -1.15
C PRO A 12 3.87 -19.56 -0.82
N SER A 13 4.81 -19.51 -1.77
CA SER A 13 6.04 -18.74 -1.63
C SER A 13 5.66 -17.30 -1.28
N GLU A 14 6.51 -16.59 -0.52
CA GLU A 14 6.24 -15.20 -0.09
C GLU A 14 5.88 -14.23 -1.25
N GLU A 15 6.13 -14.63 -2.50
CA GLU A 15 5.66 -13.98 -3.74
C GLU A 15 4.12 -13.90 -3.87
N ASP A 16 3.35 -14.77 -3.22
CA ASP A 16 1.87 -14.75 -3.28
C ASP A 16 1.23 -13.63 -2.42
N TYR A 17 2.04 -12.85 -1.70
CA TYR A 17 1.59 -11.72 -0.90
C TYR A 17 1.88 -10.37 -1.55
N GLU A 18 2.23 -10.31 -2.84
CA GLU A 18 2.38 -9.05 -3.56
C GLU A 18 1.01 -8.50 -4.00
N PHE A 19 0.85 -7.18 -3.93
CA PHE A 19 -0.38 -6.54 -4.39
C PHE A 19 -0.44 -6.54 -5.93
N HIS A 20 -1.43 -7.25 -6.47
CA HIS A 20 -1.73 -7.25 -7.91
C HIS A 20 -3.15 -6.75 -8.16
N GLU A 21 -3.27 -5.56 -8.75
CA GLU A 21 -4.56 -4.94 -9.05
C GLU A 21 -5.42 -5.81 -9.99
N ASP A 22 -4.81 -6.52 -10.93
CA ASP A 22 -5.48 -7.42 -11.88
C ASP A 22 -6.12 -8.65 -11.20
N ASN A 23 -5.68 -8.98 -9.98
CA ASN A 23 -6.21 -10.11 -9.21
C ASN A 23 -7.37 -9.70 -8.28
N LEU A 24 -7.73 -8.41 -8.23
CA LEU A 24 -8.80 -7.93 -7.38
C LEU A 24 -10.17 -8.42 -7.84
N SER A 25 -11.04 -8.70 -6.88
CA SER A 25 -12.46 -8.84 -7.15
C SER A 25 -13.03 -7.52 -7.70
N ASN A 26 -14.12 -7.56 -8.47
CA ASN A 26 -14.77 -6.34 -8.95
C ASN A 26 -15.11 -5.38 -7.79
N GLU A 27 -15.56 -5.92 -6.66
CA GLU A 27 -15.89 -5.12 -5.48
C GLU A 27 -14.65 -4.41 -4.90
N ASP A 28 -13.54 -5.13 -4.79
CA ASP A 28 -12.30 -4.58 -4.24
C ASP A 28 -11.64 -3.61 -5.22
N TYR A 29 -11.72 -3.87 -6.52
CA TYR A 29 -11.32 -2.92 -7.56
C TYR A 29 -12.13 -1.62 -7.47
N GLU A 30 -13.46 -1.71 -7.34
CA GLU A 30 -14.32 -0.54 -7.15
C GLU A 30 -13.96 0.24 -5.87
N LYS A 31 -13.71 -0.45 -4.75
CA LYS A 31 -13.27 0.18 -3.50
C LYS A 31 -11.91 0.86 -3.66
N LEU A 32 -10.95 0.19 -4.29
CA LEU A 32 -9.61 0.75 -4.55
C LEU A 32 -9.74 2.09 -5.26
N HIS A 33 -10.44 2.12 -6.39
CA HIS A 33 -10.62 3.33 -7.19
C HIS A 33 -11.50 4.40 -6.52
N LYS A 34 -12.36 4.02 -5.58
CA LYS A 34 -13.16 4.96 -4.78
C LYS A 34 -12.34 5.67 -3.69
N TYR A 35 -11.42 4.96 -3.04
CA TYR A 35 -10.68 5.49 -1.88
C TYR A 35 -9.28 6.00 -2.24
N LEU A 36 -8.67 5.49 -3.30
CA LEU A 36 -7.36 5.92 -3.78
C LEU A 36 -7.24 7.44 -3.98
N PRO A 37 -8.23 8.15 -4.58
CA PRO A 37 -8.14 9.61 -4.71
C PRO A 37 -8.05 10.34 -3.36
N GLN A 38 -8.76 9.85 -2.33
CA GLN A 38 -8.74 10.45 -0.99
C GLN A 38 -7.39 10.23 -0.32
N LEU A 39 -6.82 9.03 -0.46
CA LEU A 39 -5.51 8.73 0.08
C LEU A 39 -4.40 9.52 -0.63
N LYS A 40 -4.46 9.67 -1.95
CA LYS A 40 -3.53 10.49 -2.75
C LYS A 40 -3.51 11.95 -2.29
N ASP A 41 -4.67 12.53 -1.99
CA ASP A 41 -4.76 13.90 -1.50
C ASP A 41 -4.05 14.07 -0.14
N ILE A 42 -4.32 13.17 0.80
CA ILE A 42 -3.72 13.18 2.15
C ILE A 42 -2.21 12.93 2.11
N MET A 43 -1.77 12.04 1.22
CA MET A 43 -0.37 11.63 1.10
C MET A 43 0.42 12.46 0.09
N SER A 44 -0.17 13.51 -0.48
CA SER A 44 0.46 14.38 -1.49
C SER A 44 1.76 15.05 -1.03
N GLU A 45 1.95 15.22 0.29
CA GLU A 45 3.18 15.74 0.87
C GLU A 45 4.25 14.68 1.14
N TYR A 46 3.99 13.41 0.86
CA TYR A 46 4.87 12.29 1.17
C TYR A 46 5.46 11.70 -0.10
N ASP A 47 6.65 11.11 0.02
CA ASP A 47 7.36 10.46 -1.09
C ASP A 47 6.86 9.02 -1.30
N ALA A 48 5.54 8.84 -1.34
CA ALA A 48 4.87 7.56 -1.59
C ALA A 48 4.39 7.52 -3.03
N ASP A 49 4.69 6.44 -3.76
CA ASP A 49 4.23 6.29 -5.13
C ASP A 49 2.81 5.71 -5.18
N GLU A 50 2.20 5.68 -6.37
CA GLU A 50 0.84 5.16 -6.50
C GLU A 50 0.71 3.68 -6.17
N TYR A 51 1.76 2.88 -6.37
CA TYR A 51 1.75 1.47 -6.04
C TYR A 51 1.69 1.28 -4.51
N ASP A 52 2.52 2.01 -3.77
CA ASP A 52 2.54 2.02 -2.30
C ASP A 52 1.17 2.37 -1.70
N LEU A 53 0.48 3.36 -2.31
CA LEU A 53 -0.85 3.78 -1.87
C LEU A 53 -1.90 2.69 -2.12
N LYS A 54 -1.85 2.02 -3.27
CA LYS A 54 -2.78 0.96 -3.63
C LYS A 54 -2.56 -0.29 -2.77
N GLU A 55 -1.30 -0.67 -2.58
CA GLU A 55 -0.88 -1.77 -1.74
C GLU A 55 -1.37 -1.56 -0.29
N SER A 56 -1.12 -0.38 0.29
CA SER A 56 -1.57 -0.06 1.64
C SER A 56 -3.10 -0.08 1.76
N LEU A 57 -3.84 0.43 0.77
CA LEU A 57 -5.30 0.31 0.79
C LEU A 57 -5.77 -1.13 0.79
N TYR A 58 -5.16 -1.99 -0.03
CA TYR A 58 -5.52 -3.40 -0.10
C TYR A 58 -5.29 -4.11 1.25
N PHE A 59 -4.09 -3.98 1.82
CA PHE A 59 -3.76 -4.67 3.08
C PHE A 59 -4.48 -4.12 4.31
N ASN A 60 -4.95 -2.87 4.26
CA ASN A 60 -5.78 -2.28 5.31
C ASN A 60 -7.28 -2.37 5.03
N TYR A 61 -7.74 -3.29 4.17
CA TYR A 61 -9.15 -3.52 3.88
C TYR A 61 -9.89 -2.24 3.42
N PHE A 62 -9.21 -1.40 2.65
CA PHE A 62 -9.68 -0.11 2.14
C PHE A 62 -10.02 0.93 3.22
N ASP A 63 -9.47 0.78 4.43
CA ASP A 63 -9.53 1.79 5.47
C ASP A 63 -8.48 2.88 5.22
N VAL A 64 -8.94 4.07 4.81
CA VAL A 64 -8.08 5.23 4.52
C VAL A 64 -7.31 5.67 5.77
N SER A 65 -7.92 5.64 6.95
CA SER A 65 -7.27 6.09 8.19
C SER A 65 -6.11 5.17 8.57
N ALA A 66 -6.34 3.86 8.53
CA ALA A 66 -5.30 2.86 8.78
C ALA A 66 -4.15 2.97 7.76
N SER A 67 -4.50 3.08 6.48
CA SER A 67 -3.52 3.23 5.39
C SER A 67 -2.65 4.48 5.58
N VAL A 68 -3.26 5.62 5.97
CA VAL A 68 -2.51 6.85 6.27
C VAL A 68 -1.53 6.66 7.44
N GLN A 69 -1.95 5.98 8.51
CA GLN A 69 -1.07 5.75 9.67
C GLN A 69 0.14 4.89 9.31
N GLU A 70 -0.09 3.83 8.53
CA GLU A 70 0.97 2.96 8.03
C GLU A 70 1.93 3.74 7.13
N LEU A 71 1.41 4.40 6.09
CA LEU A 71 2.22 5.11 5.10
C LEU A 71 3.01 6.26 5.73
N LYS A 72 2.45 6.99 6.70
CA LYS A 72 3.19 8.03 7.44
C LYS A 72 4.36 7.47 8.26
N SER A 73 4.28 6.21 8.65
CA SER A 73 5.36 5.53 9.39
C SER A 73 6.44 5.01 8.44
N LYS A 74 6.08 4.71 7.18
CA LYS A 74 7.00 4.21 6.14
C LYS A 74 7.70 5.34 5.36
N PHE A 75 6.96 6.39 5.00
CA PHE A 75 7.41 7.43 4.08
C PHE A 75 7.75 8.73 4.79
N LYS A 76 8.79 9.41 4.30
CA LYS A 76 9.15 10.75 4.76
C LYS A 76 8.29 11.79 4.04
N LYS A 77 8.05 12.92 4.72
CA LYS A 77 7.52 14.10 4.06
C LYS A 77 8.51 14.59 3.00
N SER A 78 8.02 14.85 1.79
CA SER A 78 8.76 15.44 0.70
C SER A 78 9.22 16.85 1.09
N MET A 79 10.53 17.08 1.05
CA MET A 79 11.12 18.39 1.38
C MET A 79 10.87 19.46 0.30
N TYR A 80 10.37 19.07 -0.87
CA TYR A 80 10.11 20.00 -1.98
C TYR A 80 9.07 21.08 -1.61
N ASN A 81 8.03 20.73 -0.85
CA ASN A 81 7.03 21.70 -0.41
C ASN A 81 7.56 22.63 0.69
N LEU A 82 8.49 22.15 1.55
CA LEU A 82 9.08 22.94 2.62
C LEU A 82 10.01 24.05 2.05
N PHE A 83 10.68 23.77 0.93
CA PHE A 83 11.58 24.71 0.27
C PHE A 83 10.86 25.82 -0.52
N LEU A 84 9.64 25.58 -0.98
CA LEU A 84 8.81 26.59 -1.65
C LEU A 84 8.22 27.59 -0.67
N LEU A 85 7.76 27.13 0.49
CA LEU A 85 7.19 27.99 1.55
C LEU A 85 8.23 28.93 2.16
N SER A 86 9.45 28.45 2.38
CA SER A 86 10.56 29.24 2.93
C SER A 86 11.16 30.26 1.96
N ARG A 87 10.74 30.27 0.69
CA ARG A 87 11.19 31.22 -0.34
C ARG A 87 10.16 32.31 -0.65
N LEU A 88 9.00 32.26 0.01
CA LEU A 88 7.92 33.25 -0.08
C LEU A 88 7.93 34.24 1.10
N GLU A 89 8.88 34.11 2.03
CA GLU A 89 9.11 35.04 3.17
C GLU A 89 10.25 36.04 2.87
#